data_AF-A0A525D9T0-F1
#
_entry.id   AF-A0A525D9T0-F1
#
_cell.length_a   1.000
_cell.length_b   1.000
_cell.length_c   1.000
_cell.angle_alpha   90.00
_cell.angle_beta   90.00
_cell.angle_gamma   90.00
#
_symmetry.space_group_name_H-M   'P 1'
#
loop_
_entity.id
_entity.type
_entity.pdbx_description
1 polymer ?
#
loop_
_entity_poly.entity_id
_entity_poly.type
_entity_poly.pdbx_seq_one_letter_code
_entity_poly.pdbx_strand_id
1 'polypeptide(L)' 'FEEIDSAAILSRATAGVIRNTLVFCIPGSEKACRLACTQLIFPEIGHLLKHMKE' A
#
# COMPACT_ATOMS: atom_id res chain seq x y z
N PHE A 1 -6.73 -11.30 3.21
CA PHE A 1 -7.25 -12.48 3.93
C PHE A 1 -6.64 -13.77 3.40
N GLU A 2 -6.59 -13.97 2.08
CA GLU A 2 -6.14 -15.24 1.50
C GLU A 2 -4.70 -15.67 1.87
N GLU A 3 -3.77 -14.73 2.07
CA GLU A 3 -2.37 -15.08 2.31
C GLU A 3 -1.97 -15.25 3.79
N ILE A 4 -2.68 -14.63 4.73
CA ILE A 4 -2.31 -14.60 6.17
C ILE A 4 -3.53 -14.76 7.09
N ASP A 5 -4.71 -15.01 6.52
CA ASP A 5 -5.99 -15.29 7.21
C ASP A 5 -6.28 -14.30 8.35
N SER A 6 -6.67 -14.78 9.52
CA SER A 6 -6.95 -14.01 10.73
C SER A 6 -5.80 -13.09 11.17
N ALA A 7 -4.53 -13.40 10.85
CA ALA A 7 -3.40 -12.53 11.19
C ALA A 7 -3.43 -11.19 10.45
N ALA A 8 -4.22 -11.09 9.36
CA ALA A 8 -4.48 -9.82 8.68
C ALA A 8 -5.14 -8.78 9.62
N ILE A 9 -5.92 -9.23 10.61
CA ILE A 9 -6.61 -8.34 11.57
C ILE A 9 -5.60 -7.53 12.40
N LEU A 10 -4.40 -8.08 12.64
CA LEU A 10 -3.33 -7.40 13.39
C LEU A 10 -2.42 -6.56 12.49
N SER A 11 -2.55 -6.69 11.16
CA SER A 11 -1.72 -5.96 10.21
C SER A 11 -2.10 -4.48 10.20
N ARG A 12 -1.08 -3.61 10.24
CA ARG A 12 -1.25 -2.17 10.18
C ARG A 12 -0.52 -1.64 8.95
N ALA A 13 -1.25 -0.93 8.12
CA ALA A 13 -0.71 -0.20 6.99
C ALA A 13 -1.45 1.14 6.87
N THR A 14 -0.78 2.16 6.37
CA THR A 14 -1.38 3.45 6.06
C THR A 14 -0.75 4.02 4.80
N ALA A 15 -1.46 4.91 4.13
CA ALA A 15 -0.95 5.63 2.96
C ALA A 15 -1.48 7.06 2.99
N GLY A 16 -0.73 7.98 2.42
CA GLY A 16 -1.14 9.38 2.36
C GLY A 16 -0.22 10.20 1.47
N VAL A 17 -0.54 11.48 1.36
CA VAL A 17 0.24 12.46 0.61
C VAL A 17 0.91 13.40 1.60
N ILE A 18 2.24 13.55 1.47
CA ILE A 18 3.00 14.58 2.17
C ILE A 18 3.52 15.55 1.11
N ARG A 19 2.98 16.78 1.11
CA ARG A 19 3.23 17.80 0.07
C ARG A 19 2.84 17.27 -1.32
N ASN A 20 3.82 16.90 -2.13
CA ASN A 20 3.65 16.41 -3.50
C ASN A 20 4.17 14.97 -3.67
N THR A 21 4.19 14.21 -2.58
CA THR A 21 4.78 12.88 -2.52
C THR A 21 3.81 11.90 -1.88
N LEU A 22 3.52 10.80 -2.59
CA LEU A 22 2.81 9.66 -2.03
C LEU A 22 3.73 8.89 -1.09
N VAL A 23 3.23 8.58 0.10
CA VAL A 23 3.93 7.81 1.13
C VAL A 23 3.06 6.62 1.52
N PHE A 24 3.68 5.44 1.56
CA PHE A 24 3.04 4.19 1.97
C PHE A 24 3.81 3.61 3.16
N CYS A 25 3.12 3.37 4.26
CA CYS A 25 3.63 2.65 5.42
C CYS A 25 2.99 1.26 5.43
N ILE A 26 3.79 0.24 5.16
CA ILE A 26 3.34 -1.15 5.02
C ILE A 26 4.08 -2.06 6.01
N PRO A 27 3.57 -3.28 6.31
CA PRO A 27 4.25 -4.20 7.22
C PRO A 27 5.61 -4.63 6.67
N GLY A 28 6.61 -4.81 7.55
CA GLY A 28 8.02 -5.01 7.14
C GLY A 28 8.38 -6.40 6.61
N SER A 29 7.52 -7.40 6.73
CA SER A 29 7.80 -8.74 6.20
C SER A 29 7.82 -8.73 4.67
N GLU A 30 8.76 -9.46 4.05
CA GLU A 30 8.90 -9.53 2.58
C GLU A 30 7.58 -9.90 1.88
N LYS A 31 6.84 -10.87 2.44
CA LYS A 31 5.54 -11.31 1.92
C LYS A 31 4.52 -10.16 1.87
N ALA A 32 4.39 -9.42 2.96
CA ALA A 32 3.48 -8.26 3.02
C ALA A 32 3.90 -7.13 2.07
N CYS A 33 5.21 -6.83 1.98
CA CYS A 33 5.72 -5.85 1.02
C CYS A 33 5.42 -6.25 -0.42
N ARG A 34 5.69 -7.51 -0.78
CA ARG A 34 5.43 -8.05 -2.11
C ARG A 34 3.94 -7.95 -2.45
N LEU A 35 3.07 -8.39 -1.54
CA LEU A 35 1.62 -8.33 -1.71
C LEU A 35 1.13 -6.89 -1.88
N ALA A 36 1.55 -5.97 -1.01
CA ALA A 36 1.15 -4.56 -1.07
C ALA A 36 1.60 -3.92 -2.39
N CYS A 37 2.83 -4.18 -2.82
CA CYS A 37 3.35 -3.64 -4.07
C CYS A 37 2.62 -4.17 -5.30
N THR A 38 2.48 -5.50 -5.43
CA THR A 38 1.97 -6.11 -6.66
C THR A 38 0.46 -6.03 -6.80
N GLN A 39 -0.28 -6.12 -5.70
CA GLN A 39 -1.75 -6.17 -5.72
C GLN A 39 -2.41 -4.80 -5.55
N LEU A 40 -1.72 -3.82 -4.93
CA LEU A 40 -2.34 -2.54 -4.58
C LEU A 40 -1.55 -1.34 -5.14
N ILE A 41 -0.27 -1.21 -4.80
CA ILE A 41 0.49 0.02 -5.11
C ILE A 41 0.75 0.14 -6.61
N PHE A 42 1.36 -0.86 -7.25
CA PHE A 42 1.76 -0.75 -8.66
C PHE A 42 0.57 -0.62 -9.64
N PRO A 43 -0.55 -1.33 -9.46
CA PRO A 43 -1.73 -1.13 -10.31
C PRO A 43 -2.30 0.29 -10.20
N GLU A 44 -2.30 0.88 -9.00
CA GLU A 44 -2.99 2.15 -8.73
C GLU A 44 -2.10 3.39 -8.76
N ILE A 45 -0.77 3.26 -8.73
CA ILE A 45 0.14 4.41 -8.57
C ILE A 45 -0.06 5.47 -9.66
N GLY A 46 -0.36 5.07 -10.89
CA GLY A 46 -0.66 6.00 -11.99
C GLY A 46 -1.94 6.80 -11.74
N HIS A 47 -2.99 6.14 -11.28
CA HIS A 47 -4.26 6.78 -10.91
C HIS A 47 -4.07 7.73 -9.72
N LEU A 48 -3.34 7.31 -8.70
CA LEU A 48 -3.05 8.13 -7.52
C LEU A 48 -2.24 9.38 -7.88
N LEU A 49 -1.21 9.23 -8.73
CA LEU A 49 -0.38 10.36 -9.18
C LEU A 49 -1.15 11.37 -10.04
N LYS A 50 -2.16 10.93 -10.78
CA LYS A 50 -3.04 11.84 -11.53
C LYS A 50 -3.84 12.72 -10.58
N HIS A 51 -4.56 12.12 -9.63
CA HIS A 51 -5.40 12.85 -8.68
C HIS A 51 -4.58 13.75 -7.73
N MET A 52 -3.33 13.38 -7.43
CA MET A 52 -2.46 14.23 -6.61
C MET A 52 -2.01 15.51 -7.31
N LYS A 53 -2.16 15.61 -8.63
CA LYS A 53 -1.78 16.80 -9.44
C LYS A 53 -2.98 17.66 -9.83
N GLU A 54 -4.20 17.22 -9.53
CA GLU A 54 -5.44 17.98 -9.70
C GLU A 54 -5.64 18.93 -8.51
#